data_AF-A0A9Q0BLZ3-F1
#
_entry.id   AF-A0A9Q0BLZ3-F1
#
_cell.length_a   1.000
_cell.length_b   1.000
_cell.length_c   1.000
_cell.angle_alpha   90.00
_cell.angle_beta   90.00
_cell.angle_gamma   90.00
#
_symmetry.space_group_name_H-M   'P 1'
#
loop_
_entity.id
_entity.type
_entity.pdbx_description
1 polymer ?
#
loop_
_entity_poly.entity_id
_entity_poly.type
_entity_poly.pdbx_seq_one_letter_code
_entity_poly.pdbx_strand_id
1 'polypeptide(L)'
;MIPYDYYNPNTAKYVKRTWGKHCNVLLFVSGDVDDELEPYVPVINSTDTWTLVQRGLMHAYRFYADQVDWFLRVEPSSFVVVENLRYMIGQRNYLPSQPIYFGYELENIVTHKPFVHHQSGYVISREALRRYTNASKDPENRECQHWQGYTEGLDIFRCLNHVNVTIAESRDELGNETFSPIAMDHHFLDGYNNIPWLHNLTYHKVPESYAYRHEHASIHIHRTWAKHCDHHLFVSDDVHPYLEPAVFLNLHDKWLRLRAHLEYVYKYHFDQGDWFLYANDDNFVVVENLRDMLKSYSPDELIYFGCKLRTPNGLVFMYEGSGIVFSGAALKRFTLAALTNESICSSKGKGNEATEELGRCLTNVNVIAGNSRDEWQGHRFLPFEYDVHLGGQLNESLELHKYFLSHSYYPVIDMNLPVSLRSICSHLNNINNIYDMYYFTYKVRVFGVPFDFESDHNNLWNRQHLHG
;
A
#
# COMPACT_ATOMS: atom_id res chain seq x y z
N MET A 1 7.90 3.10 21.05
CA MET A 1 8.98 4.10 21.18
C MET A 1 9.54 4.36 19.81
N ILE A 2 9.64 5.64 19.42
CA ILE A 2 10.12 6.08 18.12
C ILE A 2 11.29 7.04 18.34
N PRO A 3 12.55 6.59 18.20
CA PRO A 3 13.67 7.51 18.10
C PRO A 3 13.60 8.27 16.78
N TYR A 4 13.83 9.57 16.77
CA TYR A 4 13.87 10.35 15.52
C TYR A 4 14.94 11.44 15.58
N ASP A 5 15.45 11.79 14.40
CA ASP A 5 16.34 12.94 14.23
C ASP A 5 15.51 14.23 14.27
N TYR A 6 15.79 15.10 15.23
CA TYR A 6 15.08 16.38 15.37
C TYR A 6 15.33 17.34 14.19
N TYR A 7 16.36 17.11 13.36
CA TYR A 7 16.52 17.84 12.10
C TYR A 7 15.49 17.42 11.03
N ASN A 8 14.85 16.25 11.18
CA ASN A 8 13.82 15.75 10.27
C ASN A 8 12.63 15.12 11.02
N PRO A 9 11.79 15.93 11.70
CA PRO A 9 10.72 15.43 12.55
C PRO A 9 9.48 14.94 11.78
N ASN A 10 9.40 15.23 10.48
CA ASN A 10 8.19 15.00 9.68
C ASN A 10 7.74 13.54 9.68
N THR A 11 8.68 12.60 9.57
CA THR A 11 8.36 11.17 9.54
C THR A 11 7.72 10.72 10.87
N ALA A 12 8.22 11.19 12.01
CA ALA A 12 7.63 10.91 13.32
C ALA A 12 6.20 11.50 13.47
N LYS A 13 5.95 12.66 12.88
CA LYS A 13 4.60 13.28 12.86
C LYS A 13 3.60 12.40 12.11
N TYR A 14 3.99 11.77 11.01
CA TYR A 14 3.13 10.83 10.30
C TYR A 14 2.79 9.59 11.14
N VAL A 15 3.73 9.06 11.92
CA VAL A 15 3.46 7.97 12.88
C VAL A 15 2.37 8.39 13.87
N LYS A 16 2.51 9.57 14.50
CA LYS A 16 1.51 10.10 15.45
C LYS A 16 0.12 10.24 14.82
N ARG A 17 0.06 10.64 13.55
CA ARG A 17 -1.20 10.89 12.82
C ARG A 17 -1.85 9.62 12.26
N THR A 18 -1.11 8.52 12.14
CA THR A 18 -1.58 7.27 11.50
C THR A 18 -1.62 6.11 12.51
N TRP A 19 -0.82 5.07 12.31
CA TRP A 19 -0.87 3.82 13.07
C TRP A 19 -0.48 3.99 14.54
N GLY A 20 0.28 5.04 14.90
CA GLY A 20 0.67 5.33 16.28
C GLY A 20 -0.52 5.58 17.21
N LYS A 21 -1.68 5.96 16.66
CA LYS A 21 -2.96 6.12 17.40
C LYS A 21 -3.46 4.81 18.03
N HIS A 22 -2.99 3.67 17.52
CA HIS A 22 -3.39 2.34 17.99
C HIS A 22 -2.55 1.87 19.18
N CYS A 23 -1.49 2.59 19.57
CA CYS A 23 -0.67 2.28 20.73
C CYS A 23 -1.35 2.70 22.04
N ASN A 24 -1.19 1.91 23.11
CA ASN A 24 -1.64 2.31 24.46
C ASN A 24 -0.84 3.50 25.00
N VAL A 25 0.46 3.50 24.73
CA VAL A 25 1.39 4.61 25.01
C VAL A 25 2.28 4.77 23.79
N LEU A 26 2.34 5.99 23.24
CA LEU A 26 3.21 6.35 22.14
C LEU A 26 4.27 7.32 22.65
N LEU A 27 5.54 6.94 22.55
CA LEU A 27 6.68 7.67 23.11
C LEU A 27 7.64 8.05 21.98
N PHE A 28 7.90 9.34 21.82
CA PHE A 28 8.89 9.87 20.90
C PHE A 28 10.18 10.22 21.64
N VAL A 29 11.34 9.93 21.05
CA VAL A 29 12.65 10.12 21.67
C VAL A 29 13.55 10.91 20.73
N SER A 30 14.05 12.07 21.17
CA SER A 30 14.98 12.88 20.38
C SER A 30 15.89 13.70 21.30
N GLY A 31 16.73 14.53 20.69
CA GLY A 31 17.59 15.51 21.36
C GLY A 31 16.97 16.90 21.52
N ASP A 32 15.85 17.20 20.85
CA ASP A 32 15.18 18.50 20.88
C ASP A 32 13.64 18.38 20.96
N VAL A 33 12.99 19.36 21.60
CA VAL A 33 11.55 19.34 21.87
C VAL A 33 10.77 19.71 20.61
N ASP A 34 9.77 18.89 20.28
CA ASP A 34 8.73 19.22 19.28
C ASP A 34 7.36 19.11 19.97
N ASP A 35 6.66 20.24 20.10
CA ASP A 35 5.35 20.33 20.79
C ASP A 35 4.30 19.39 20.17
N GLU A 36 4.40 19.10 18.86
CA GLU A 36 3.49 18.18 18.20
C GLU A 36 3.75 16.72 18.62
N LEU A 37 4.94 16.37 19.13
CA LEU A 37 5.36 15.00 19.41
C LEU A 37 5.33 14.61 20.89
N GLU A 38 4.60 15.35 21.74
CA GLU A 38 4.32 14.92 23.12
C GLU A 38 3.46 13.63 23.17
N PRO A 39 3.69 12.69 24.13
CA PRO A 39 4.70 12.72 25.18
C PRO A 39 6.11 12.36 24.65
N TYR A 40 7.09 13.12 25.12
CA TYR A 40 8.45 13.17 24.59
C TYR A 40 9.50 12.83 25.66
N VAL A 41 10.59 12.16 25.27
CA VAL A 41 11.76 11.94 26.12
C VAL A 41 12.87 12.91 25.70
N PRO A 42 13.13 13.99 26.48
CA PRO A 42 14.28 14.84 26.23
C PRO A 42 15.56 14.05 26.53
N VAL A 43 16.32 13.75 25.49
CA VAL A 43 17.69 13.25 25.61
C VAL A 43 18.64 14.46 25.47
N ILE A 44 19.85 14.38 26.05
CA ILE A 44 20.93 15.36 25.77
C ILE A 44 20.93 15.68 24.27
N ASN A 45 21.12 16.95 23.88
CA ASN A 45 21.17 17.44 22.50
C ASN A 45 22.11 16.59 21.62
N SER A 46 21.56 15.49 21.09
CA SER A 46 22.28 14.39 20.48
C SER A 46 21.40 13.76 19.42
N THR A 47 21.97 13.55 18.25
CA THR A 47 21.39 12.80 17.15
C THR A 47 21.90 11.37 17.08
N ASP A 48 22.73 10.95 18.05
CA ASP A 48 23.29 9.59 18.09
C ASP A 48 22.20 8.56 18.38
N THR A 49 21.89 7.72 17.38
CA THR A 49 20.81 6.73 17.43
C THR A 49 20.94 5.78 18.62
N TRP A 50 22.16 5.30 18.92
CA TRP A 50 22.38 4.44 20.07
C TRP A 50 22.00 5.14 21.37
N THR A 51 22.49 6.36 21.59
CA THR A 51 22.20 7.15 22.80
C THR A 51 20.70 7.39 22.95
N LEU A 52 20.01 7.75 21.86
CA LEU A 52 18.56 7.94 21.85
C LEU A 52 17.84 6.65 22.23
N VAL A 53 18.18 5.53 21.61
CA VAL A 53 17.53 4.23 21.87
C VAL A 53 17.80 3.73 23.28
N GLN A 54 19.05 3.72 23.72
CA GLN A 54 19.42 3.24 25.05
C GLN A 54 18.68 4.03 26.14
N ARG A 55 18.71 5.37 26.05
CA ARG A 55 18.04 6.23 27.04
C ARG A 55 16.54 6.18 26.93
N GLY A 56 16.01 6.10 25.70
CA GLY A 56 14.59 5.92 25.44
C GLY A 56 14.05 4.64 26.07
N LEU A 57 14.75 3.51 25.90
CA LEU A 57 14.40 2.22 26.50
C LEU A 57 14.43 2.28 28.04
N MET A 58 15.49 2.86 28.60
CA MET A 58 15.60 3.05 30.05
C MET A 58 14.50 3.97 30.61
N HIS A 59 14.13 5.01 29.87
CA HIS A 59 13.04 5.92 30.23
C HIS A 59 11.69 5.22 30.14
N ALA A 60 11.42 4.51 29.04
CA ALA A 60 10.20 3.76 28.82
C ALA A 60 9.94 2.79 29.99
N TYR A 61 10.96 2.06 30.44
CA TYR A 61 10.85 1.21 31.61
C TYR A 61 10.54 2.01 32.89
N ARG A 62 11.34 3.03 33.20
CA ARG A 62 11.24 3.78 34.46
C ARG A 62 9.89 4.45 34.68
N PHE A 63 9.26 4.94 33.61
CA PHE A 63 8.04 5.75 33.69
C PHE A 63 6.77 5.02 33.27
N TYR A 64 6.89 3.96 32.46
CA TYR A 64 5.72 3.29 31.87
C TYR A 64 5.62 1.79 32.16
N ALA A 65 6.60 1.14 32.82
CA ALA A 65 6.54 -0.31 33.08
C ALA A 65 5.36 -0.76 33.95
N ASP A 66 4.79 0.12 34.77
CA ASP A 66 3.59 -0.18 35.55
C ASP A 66 2.30 0.01 34.74
N GLN A 67 2.37 0.63 33.56
CA GLN A 67 1.22 0.95 32.70
C GLN A 67 1.13 0.04 31.47
N VAL A 68 2.24 -0.54 31.02
CA VAL A 68 2.30 -1.39 29.82
C VAL A 68 3.05 -2.69 30.08
N ASP A 69 2.64 -3.74 29.35
CA ASP A 69 3.23 -5.07 29.45
C ASP A 69 4.36 -5.33 28.43
N TRP A 70 4.28 -4.67 27.27
CA TRP A 70 5.16 -4.88 26.12
C TRP A 70 5.66 -3.55 25.56
N PHE A 71 6.92 -3.54 25.13
CA PHE A 71 7.60 -2.36 24.62
C PHE A 71 8.05 -2.57 23.18
N LEU A 72 7.44 -1.84 22.24
CA LEU A 72 7.81 -1.86 20.83
C LEU A 72 8.75 -0.69 20.50
N ARG A 73 9.91 -0.99 19.89
CA ARG A 73 10.81 0.00 19.26
C ARG A 73 10.75 -0.17 17.76
N VAL A 74 10.50 0.91 17.02
CA VAL A 74 10.53 0.92 15.55
C VAL A 74 11.13 2.22 15.03
N GLU A 75 11.58 2.21 13.78
CA GLU A 75 12.01 3.42 13.08
C GLU A 75 10.82 4.33 12.78
N PRO A 76 11.01 5.66 12.63
CA PRO A 76 9.93 6.55 12.25
C PRO A 76 9.40 6.24 10.84
N SER A 77 10.19 5.58 9.98
CA SER A 77 9.79 5.12 8.65
C SER A 77 8.99 3.80 8.64
N SER A 78 8.80 3.15 9.79
CA SER A 78 8.08 1.87 9.86
C SER A 78 6.56 2.06 9.90
N PHE A 79 5.83 1.07 9.38
CA PHE A 79 4.38 0.92 9.56
C PHE A 79 4.08 -0.32 10.41
N VAL A 80 3.18 -0.20 11.39
CA VAL A 80 2.87 -1.29 12.32
C VAL A 80 1.35 -1.49 12.42
N VAL A 81 0.91 -2.73 12.18
CA VAL A 81 -0.47 -3.15 12.50
C VAL A 81 -0.48 -3.64 13.95
N VAL A 82 -0.74 -2.74 14.90
CA VAL A 82 -0.62 -3.00 16.35
C VAL A 82 -1.55 -4.14 16.80
N GLU A 83 -2.71 -4.27 16.19
CA GLU A 83 -3.68 -5.35 16.43
C GLU A 83 -3.08 -6.73 16.11
N ASN A 84 -2.32 -6.84 15.01
CA ASN A 84 -1.67 -8.10 14.62
C ASN A 84 -0.53 -8.46 15.57
N LEU A 85 0.20 -7.46 16.07
CA LEU A 85 1.19 -7.66 17.11
C LEU A 85 0.55 -8.20 18.40
N ARG A 86 -0.57 -7.61 18.85
CA ARG A 86 -1.31 -8.08 20.03
C ARG A 86 -1.80 -9.52 19.85
N TYR A 87 -2.32 -9.84 18.67
CA TYR A 87 -2.77 -11.19 18.34
C TYR A 87 -1.62 -12.20 18.43
N MET A 88 -0.47 -11.92 17.82
CA MET A 88 0.68 -12.82 17.84
C MET A 88 1.16 -13.11 19.28
N ILE A 89 1.31 -12.07 20.10
CA ILE A 89 1.66 -12.20 21.52
C ILE A 89 0.64 -13.08 22.25
N GLY A 90 -0.64 -12.84 22.02
CA GLY A 90 -1.75 -13.59 22.63
C GLY A 90 -1.77 -15.06 22.23
N GLN A 91 -1.70 -15.36 20.92
CA GLN A 91 -1.70 -16.74 20.41
C GLN A 91 -0.51 -17.56 20.92
N ARG A 92 0.66 -16.93 21.00
CA ARG A 92 1.88 -17.58 21.52
C ARG A 92 1.86 -17.75 23.04
N ASN A 93 0.86 -17.21 23.74
CA ASN A 93 0.77 -17.19 25.20
C ASN A 93 2.02 -16.58 25.85
N TYR A 94 2.61 -15.58 25.20
CA TYR A 94 3.77 -14.89 25.74
C TYR A 94 3.37 -14.02 26.93
N LEU A 95 4.14 -14.09 28.00
CA LEU A 95 3.91 -13.35 29.24
C LEU A 95 4.92 -12.21 29.38
N PRO A 96 4.50 -11.03 29.84
CA PRO A 96 5.41 -9.89 30.03
C PRO A 96 6.46 -10.13 31.14
N SER A 97 6.26 -11.15 31.98
CA SER A 97 7.22 -11.58 33.01
C SER A 97 8.30 -12.53 32.47
N GLN A 98 8.18 -13.03 31.24
CA GLN A 98 9.23 -13.82 30.62
C GLN A 98 10.34 -12.90 30.13
N PRO A 99 11.63 -13.23 30.29
CA PRO A 99 12.74 -12.42 29.79
C PRO A 99 12.92 -12.67 28.28
N ILE A 100 11.96 -12.23 27.46
CA ILE A 100 11.98 -12.44 26.01
C ILE A 100 11.89 -11.13 25.22
N TYR A 101 12.40 -11.18 24.01
CA TYR A 101 12.18 -10.17 22.98
C TYR A 101 12.13 -10.83 21.60
N PHE A 102 11.56 -10.15 20.61
CA PHE A 102 11.38 -10.73 19.28
C PHE A 102 11.25 -9.66 18.20
N GLY A 103 11.48 -10.07 16.95
CA GLY A 103 11.43 -9.25 15.74
C GLY A 103 11.95 -10.08 14.56
N TYR A 104 12.45 -9.45 13.50
CA TYR A 104 13.06 -10.19 12.37
C TYR A 104 14.46 -10.70 12.72
N GLU A 105 14.68 -12.01 12.58
CA GLU A 105 15.95 -12.66 12.94
C GLU A 105 16.95 -12.66 11.79
N LEU A 106 18.13 -12.08 12.03
CA LEU A 106 19.30 -12.22 11.18
C LEU A 106 20.34 -13.12 11.86
N GLU A 107 21.15 -13.79 11.06
CA GLU A 107 22.27 -14.60 11.48
C GLU A 107 23.53 -13.76 11.61
N ASN A 108 24.17 -13.81 12.77
CA ASN A 108 25.47 -13.19 12.98
C ASN A 108 26.57 -13.97 12.24
N ILE A 109 27.26 -13.31 11.31
CA ILE A 109 28.27 -13.95 10.43
C ILE A 109 29.47 -14.59 11.15
N VAL A 110 29.72 -14.22 12.42
CA VAL A 110 30.85 -14.75 13.20
C VAL A 110 30.40 -15.88 14.12
N THR A 111 29.27 -15.69 14.80
CA THR A 111 28.82 -16.60 15.86
C THR A 111 27.75 -17.59 15.39
N HIS A 112 27.17 -17.38 14.21
CA HIS A 112 26.03 -18.13 13.67
C HIS A 112 24.80 -18.14 14.60
N LYS A 113 24.73 -17.20 15.55
CA LYS A 113 23.59 -17.01 16.44
C LYS A 113 22.60 -16.00 15.84
N PRO A 114 21.29 -16.18 16.08
CA PRO A 114 20.31 -15.19 15.68
C PRO A 114 20.45 -13.91 16.50
N PHE A 115 20.18 -12.77 15.86
CA PHE A 115 19.97 -11.48 16.50
C PHE A 115 18.82 -10.75 15.78
N VAL A 116 18.11 -9.88 16.50
CA VAL A 116 16.97 -9.16 15.92
C VAL A 116 17.41 -7.90 15.18
N HIS A 117 16.94 -7.73 13.94
CA HIS A 117 17.26 -6.59 13.11
C HIS A 117 16.48 -5.33 13.52
N HIS A 118 17.20 -4.31 13.99
CA HIS A 118 16.60 -3.07 14.51
C HIS A 118 15.65 -2.35 13.54
N GLN A 119 15.93 -2.32 12.23
CA GLN A 119 15.08 -1.60 11.26
C GLN A 119 13.73 -2.28 11.03
N SER A 120 13.63 -3.59 11.28
CA SER A 120 12.35 -4.31 11.21
C SER A 120 11.43 -3.99 12.39
N GLY A 121 11.97 -3.36 13.44
CA GLY A 121 11.33 -3.23 14.73
C GLY A 121 11.56 -4.44 15.63
N TYR A 122 11.48 -4.21 16.94
CA TYR A 122 11.52 -5.29 17.92
C TYR A 122 10.65 -4.97 19.13
N VAL A 123 10.18 -6.05 19.77
CA VAL A 123 9.31 -5.98 20.94
C VAL A 123 10.01 -6.64 22.11
N ILE A 124 10.04 -5.94 23.24
CA ILE A 124 10.67 -6.36 24.48
C ILE A 124 9.60 -6.54 25.55
N SER A 125 9.62 -7.67 26.24
CA SER A 125 8.80 -7.90 27.44
C SER A 125 9.19 -6.99 28.60
N ARG A 126 8.27 -6.71 29.52
CA ARG A 126 8.56 -5.92 30.73
C ARG A 126 9.74 -6.47 31.54
N GLU A 127 9.83 -7.79 31.73
CA GLU A 127 10.95 -8.40 32.46
C GLU A 127 12.28 -8.25 31.71
N ALA A 128 12.31 -8.45 30.39
CA ALA A 128 13.52 -8.23 29.61
C ALA A 128 14.00 -6.77 29.69
N LEU A 129 13.08 -5.81 29.57
CA LEU A 129 13.42 -4.40 29.64
C LEU A 129 13.87 -3.96 31.04
N ARG A 130 13.33 -4.56 32.11
CA ARG A 130 13.82 -4.36 33.48
C ARG A 130 15.28 -4.75 33.62
N ARG A 131 15.63 -5.94 33.14
CA ARG A 131 16.99 -6.48 33.20
C ARG A 131 17.96 -5.63 32.41
N TYR A 132 17.60 -5.30 31.17
CA TYR A 132 18.34 -4.37 30.33
C TYR A 132 18.59 -3.05 31.05
N THR A 133 17.53 -2.40 31.55
CA THR A 133 17.61 -1.09 32.22
C THR A 133 18.50 -1.12 33.47
N ASN A 134 18.51 -2.22 34.22
CA ASN A 134 19.38 -2.35 35.40
C ASN A 134 20.85 -2.56 35.01
N ALA A 135 21.13 -3.35 33.98
CA ALA A 135 22.50 -3.54 33.49
C ALA A 135 23.05 -2.27 32.83
N SER A 136 22.26 -1.55 32.03
CA SER A 136 22.68 -0.31 31.36
C SER A 136 22.89 0.88 32.31
N LYS A 137 22.49 0.79 33.58
CA LYS A 137 22.80 1.82 34.59
C LYS A 137 24.27 1.77 35.04
N ASP A 138 24.92 0.62 34.91
CA ASP A 138 26.30 0.44 35.32
C ASP A 138 27.25 0.87 34.18
N PRO A 139 27.98 1.99 34.34
CA PRO A 139 28.92 2.45 33.33
C PRO A 139 30.15 1.54 33.19
N GLU A 140 30.36 0.57 34.07
CA GLU A 140 31.42 -0.43 33.92
C GLU A 140 30.95 -1.67 33.13
N ASN A 141 29.63 -1.81 32.90
CA ASN A 141 29.09 -2.92 32.13
C ASN A 141 29.29 -2.72 30.63
N ARG A 142 30.44 -3.20 30.13
CA ARG A 142 30.84 -3.11 28.71
C ARG A 142 29.90 -3.82 27.74
N GLU A 143 29.14 -4.82 28.19
CA GLU A 143 28.20 -5.56 27.33
C GLU A 143 27.01 -4.69 26.92
N CYS A 144 26.66 -3.70 27.75
CA CYS A 144 25.54 -2.79 27.54
C CYS A 144 25.94 -1.38 27.09
N GLN A 145 27.17 -1.21 26.59
CA GLN A 145 27.67 0.03 25.97
C GLN A 145 27.69 -0.07 24.45
N HIS A 146 27.78 1.05 23.75
CA HIS A 146 28.00 1.05 22.30
C HIS A 146 29.41 0.59 21.95
N TRP A 147 29.55 -0.32 20.98
CA TRP A 147 30.86 -0.73 20.47
C TRP A 147 31.10 -0.12 19.09
N GLN A 148 32.29 0.40 18.87
CA GLN A 148 32.64 1.01 17.58
C GLN A 148 32.51 -0.02 16.45
N GLY A 149 31.76 0.32 15.41
CA GLY A 149 31.51 -0.54 14.25
C GLY A 149 30.36 -1.55 14.43
N TYR A 150 29.66 -1.53 15.56
CA TYR A 150 28.47 -2.34 15.79
C TYR A 150 27.19 -1.55 15.45
N THR A 151 26.17 -2.27 14.97
CA THR A 151 24.83 -1.71 14.76
C THR A 151 23.98 -1.89 16.01
N GLU A 152 22.93 -1.08 16.15
CA GLU A 152 22.00 -1.13 17.30
C GLU A 152 21.54 -2.56 17.62
N GLY A 153 21.16 -3.33 16.60
CA GLY A 153 20.68 -4.70 16.78
C GLY A 153 21.71 -5.62 17.45
N LEU A 154 23.00 -5.47 17.13
CA LEU A 154 24.08 -6.26 17.73
C LEU A 154 24.37 -5.82 19.17
N ASP A 155 24.35 -4.52 19.45
CA ASP A 155 24.57 -3.99 20.80
C ASP A 155 23.42 -4.35 21.75
N ILE A 156 22.17 -4.25 21.27
CA ILE A 156 20.97 -4.70 22.00
C ILE A 156 21.04 -6.20 22.25
N PHE A 157 21.35 -7.01 21.23
CA PHE A 157 21.51 -8.45 21.37
C PHE A 157 22.58 -8.80 22.41
N ARG A 158 23.75 -8.17 22.37
CA ARG A 158 24.84 -8.40 23.32
C ARG A 158 24.39 -8.14 24.76
N CYS A 159 23.81 -6.98 25.02
CA CYS A 159 23.33 -6.62 26.35
C CYS A 159 22.21 -7.54 26.83
N LEU A 160 21.21 -7.83 26.00
CA LEU A 160 20.09 -8.70 26.34
C LEU A 160 20.56 -10.14 26.62
N ASN A 161 21.46 -10.68 25.79
CA ASN A 161 22.04 -11.99 26.01
C ASN A 161 22.86 -12.03 27.32
N HIS A 162 23.63 -10.99 27.63
CA HIS A 162 24.37 -10.87 28.89
C HIS A 162 23.44 -10.93 30.12
N VAL A 163 22.23 -10.38 30.03
CA VAL A 163 21.23 -10.40 31.11
C VAL A 163 20.22 -11.56 31.02
N ASN A 164 20.57 -12.62 30.28
CA ASN A 164 19.75 -13.82 30.10
C ASN A 164 18.34 -13.53 29.57
N VAL A 165 18.24 -12.66 28.56
CA VAL A 165 17.04 -12.46 27.74
C VAL A 165 17.20 -13.25 26.44
N THR A 166 16.15 -13.97 26.03
CA THR A 166 16.16 -14.84 24.84
C THR A 166 15.29 -14.28 23.71
N ILE A 167 15.69 -14.56 22.47
CA ILE A 167 14.86 -14.30 21.29
C ILE A 167 13.69 -15.29 21.29
N ALA A 168 12.48 -14.82 21.03
CA ALA A 168 11.29 -15.64 20.91
C ALA A 168 10.77 -15.66 19.45
N GLU A 169 10.11 -16.76 19.07
CA GLU A 169 9.52 -16.95 17.74
C GLU A 169 8.51 -15.85 17.42
N SER A 170 8.70 -15.17 16.29
CA SER A 170 7.86 -14.07 15.82
C SER A 170 7.05 -14.41 14.57
N ARG A 171 7.36 -15.50 13.85
CA ARG A 171 6.68 -15.88 12.61
C ARG A 171 5.23 -16.30 12.86
N ASP A 172 4.42 -16.25 11.82
CA ASP A 172 3.02 -16.69 11.86
C ASP A 172 2.91 -18.22 11.97
N GLU A 173 1.67 -18.75 12.02
CA GLU A 173 1.40 -20.18 12.14
C GLU A 173 1.84 -20.99 10.91
N LEU A 174 2.06 -20.32 9.77
CA LEU A 174 2.56 -20.91 8.52
C LEU A 174 4.09 -20.80 8.41
N GLY A 175 4.75 -20.16 9.37
CA GLY A 175 6.19 -19.93 9.38
C GLY A 175 6.64 -18.73 8.53
N ASN A 176 5.74 -17.82 8.17
CA ASN A 176 6.09 -16.58 7.47
C ASN A 176 6.46 -15.47 8.45
N GLU A 177 7.30 -14.57 7.98
CA GLU A 177 7.82 -13.43 8.74
C GLU A 177 6.71 -12.41 9.04
N THR A 178 6.58 -12.00 10.31
CA THR A 178 5.62 -10.96 10.75
C THR A 178 6.27 -9.59 10.95
N PHE A 179 7.60 -9.55 10.90
CA PHE A 179 8.42 -8.35 10.88
C PHE A 179 9.16 -8.30 9.53
N SER A 180 9.16 -7.18 8.82
CA SER A 180 9.90 -7.05 7.55
C SER A 180 11.11 -6.14 7.74
N PRO A 181 12.33 -6.57 7.41
CA PRO A 181 13.54 -5.76 7.55
C PRO A 181 13.81 -4.86 6.33
N ILE A 182 12.97 -4.97 5.30
CA ILE A 182 13.05 -4.24 4.05
C ILE A 182 11.72 -3.54 3.79
N ALA A 183 11.78 -2.47 2.99
CA ALA A 183 10.57 -1.86 2.48
C ALA A 183 9.79 -2.87 1.61
N MET A 184 8.47 -2.69 1.58
CA MET A 184 7.55 -3.64 0.97
C MET A 184 7.79 -3.75 -0.54
N ASP A 185 8.14 -2.65 -1.20
CA ASP A 185 8.53 -2.64 -2.60
C ASP A 185 9.70 -3.60 -2.85
N HIS A 186 10.77 -3.54 -2.08
CA HIS A 186 11.87 -4.50 -2.15
C HIS A 186 11.40 -5.96 -1.94
N HIS A 187 10.48 -6.19 -0.99
CA HIS A 187 9.97 -7.54 -0.70
C HIS A 187 9.22 -8.15 -1.89
N PHE A 188 8.38 -7.36 -2.57
CA PHE A 188 7.55 -7.84 -3.67
C PHE A 188 8.16 -7.68 -5.08
N LEU A 189 9.17 -6.82 -5.24
CA LEU A 189 9.72 -6.44 -6.55
C LEU A 189 11.14 -6.90 -6.79
N ASP A 190 12.05 -6.73 -5.85
CA ASP A 190 13.37 -7.33 -6.05
C ASP A 190 13.20 -8.84 -5.92
N GLY A 191 12.29 -9.26 -5.04
CA GLY A 191 12.18 -10.64 -4.64
C GLY A 191 13.36 -10.98 -3.73
N TYR A 192 13.10 -11.85 -2.77
CA TYR A 192 14.03 -12.20 -1.71
C TYR A 192 15.46 -12.54 -2.20
N ASN A 193 15.59 -13.18 -3.38
CA ASN A 193 16.88 -13.56 -3.95
C ASN A 193 17.72 -12.38 -4.49
N ASN A 194 17.10 -11.25 -4.86
CA ASN A 194 17.81 -10.08 -5.41
C ASN A 194 18.24 -9.07 -4.34
N ILE A 195 18.11 -9.43 -3.07
CA ILE A 195 18.61 -8.65 -1.93
C ILE A 195 19.71 -9.48 -1.25
N PRO A 196 20.96 -9.47 -1.76
CA PRO A 196 21.98 -10.43 -1.35
C PRO A 196 22.27 -10.41 0.14
N TRP A 197 22.25 -9.23 0.77
CA TRP A 197 22.47 -9.12 2.21
C TRP A 197 21.35 -9.78 3.01
N LEU A 198 20.09 -9.64 2.60
CA LEU A 198 18.94 -10.21 3.31
C LEU A 198 18.90 -11.73 3.10
N HIS A 199 19.11 -12.18 1.87
CA HIS A 199 19.22 -13.60 1.54
C HIS A 199 20.32 -14.28 2.38
N ASN A 200 21.50 -13.66 2.42
CA ASN A 200 22.66 -14.24 3.11
C ASN A 200 22.49 -14.19 4.63
N LEU A 201 21.89 -13.13 5.17
CA LEU A 201 21.82 -12.90 6.61
C LEU A 201 20.51 -13.31 7.26
N THR A 202 19.42 -13.62 6.55
CA THR A 202 18.22 -14.09 7.25
C THR A 202 18.51 -15.40 7.98
N TYR A 203 17.98 -15.54 9.20
CA TYR A 203 18.16 -16.74 9.99
C TYR A 203 17.29 -17.90 9.49
N HIS A 204 16.06 -17.60 9.06
CA HIS A 204 15.12 -18.58 8.51
C HIS A 204 15.18 -18.62 6.98
N LYS A 205 16.00 -19.52 6.43
CA LYS A 205 16.21 -19.62 4.97
C LYS A 205 14.94 -20.03 4.22
N VAL A 206 14.64 -19.34 3.12
CA VAL A 206 13.54 -19.66 2.19
C VAL A 206 14.10 -20.44 0.99
N PRO A 207 13.44 -21.50 0.50
CA PRO A 207 13.88 -22.23 -0.69
C PRO A 207 13.91 -21.34 -1.95
N GLU A 208 14.95 -21.51 -2.79
CA GLU A 208 15.31 -20.66 -3.95
C GLU A 208 14.23 -20.47 -5.05
N SER A 209 13.08 -21.16 -5.01
CA SER A 209 12.15 -21.29 -6.14
C SER A 209 11.32 -20.04 -6.47
N TYR A 210 11.52 -18.90 -5.80
CA TYR A 210 10.66 -17.71 -5.92
C TYR A 210 11.20 -16.60 -6.82
N ALA A 211 12.24 -16.85 -7.61
CA ALA A 211 12.75 -15.86 -8.56
C ALA A 211 11.95 -15.91 -9.87
N TYR A 212 11.28 -14.82 -10.28
CA TYR A 212 11.39 -14.32 -11.66
C TYR A 212 10.57 -13.05 -12.00
N ARG A 213 11.16 -12.20 -12.85
CA ARG A 213 10.62 -11.17 -13.77
C ARG A 213 9.89 -9.97 -13.15
N HIS A 214 10.51 -8.80 -13.22
CA HIS A 214 10.01 -7.51 -12.69
C HIS A 214 10.16 -6.33 -13.67
N GLU A 215 10.25 -6.57 -14.97
CA GLU A 215 10.66 -5.50 -15.92
C GLU A 215 9.52 -4.63 -16.49
N HIS A 216 8.25 -4.84 -16.13
CA HIS A 216 7.14 -4.02 -16.64
C HIS A 216 6.03 -3.76 -15.61
N ALA A 217 5.46 -2.55 -15.61
CA ALA A 217 4.39 -2.15 -14.70
C ALA A 217 3.17 -3.10 -14.75
N SER A 218 2.78 -3.50 -15.95
CA SER A 218 1.69 -4.45 -16.21
C SER A 218 1.88 -5.84 -15.57
N ILE A 219 3.12 -6.30 -15.35
CA ILE A 219 3.38 -7.57 -14.64
C ILE A 219 2.90 -7.47 -13.19
N HIS A 220 3.09 -6.30 -12.56
CA HIS A 220 2.67 -6.09 -11.19
C HIS A 220 1.14 -6.02 -11.08
N ILE A 221 0.47 -5.42 -12.07
CA ILE A 221 -0.99 -5.45 -12.17
C ILE A 221 -1.51 -6.89 -12.29
N HIS A 222 -0.92 -7.70 -13.19
CA HIS A 222 -1.27 -9.12 -13.33
C HIS A 222 -1.12 -9.89 -12.01
N ARG A 223 -0.09 -9.58 -11.21
CA ARG A 223 0.18 -10.24 -9.92
C ARG A 223 -0.72 -9.77 -8.77
N THR A 224 -1.38 -8.62 -8.91
CA THR A 224 -2.09 -7.93 -7.83
C THR A 224 -3.60 -7.82 -8.08
N TRP A 225 -4.13 -6.70 -8.55
CA TRP A 225 -5.58 -6.51 -8.59
C TRP A 225 -6.25 -7.15 -9.82
N ALA A 226 -5.54 -7.39 -10.92
CA ALA A 226 -6.15 -7.94 -12.14
C ALA A 226 -6.69 -9.39 -11.97
N LYS A 227 -6.14 -10.16 -11.03
CA LYS A 227 -6.66 -11.49 -10.65
C LYS A 227 -8.00 -11.45 -9.91
N HIS A 228 -8.46 -10.28 -9.50
CA HIS A 228 -9.78 -10.09 -8.93
C HIS A 228 -10.84 -9.79 -10.01
N CYS A 229 -10.43 -9.52 -11.26
CA CYS A 229 -11.32 -9.40 -12.40
C CYS A 229 -11.77 -10.79 -12.90
N ASP A 230 -12.98 -10.88 -13.45
CA ASP A 230 -13.50 -12.13 -14.04
C ASP A 230 -12.70 -12.51 -15.31
N HIS A 231 -12.42 -11.49 -16.12
CA HIS A 231 -11.51 -11.55 -17.26
C HIS A 231 -10.62 -10.30 -17.28
N HIS A 232 -9.40 -10.43 -17.77
CA HIS A 232 -8.50 -9.29 -17.99
C HIS A 232 -7.78 -9.45 -19.33
N LEU A 233 -7.51 -8.32 -19.97
CA LEU A 233 -6.79 -8.22 -21.23
C LEU A 233 -5.77 -7.09 -21.11
N PHE A 234 -4.50 -7.40 -21.34
CA PHE A 234 -3.47 -6.37 -21.49
C PHE A 234 -3.44 -5.90 -22.95
N VAL A 235 -3.17 -4.61 -23.15
CA VAL A 235 -2.94 -4.02 -24.47
C VAL A 235 -1.56 -3.37 -24.47
N SER A 236 -0.83 -3.48 -25.57
CA SER A 236 0.53 -2.95 -25.67
C SER A 236 0.88 -2.65 -27.13
N ASP A 237 1.96 -1.90 -27.36
CA ASP A 237 2.61 -1.76 -28.67
C ASP A 237 3.77 -2.76 -28.84
N ASP A 238 3.99 -3.67 -27.89
CA ASP A 238 4.98 -4.75 -27.97
C ASP A 238 4.42 -6.10 -27.47
N VAL A 239 5.06 -7.18 -27.90
CA VAL A 239 4.75 -8.54 -27.43
C VAL A 239 5.40 -8.80 -26.07
N HIS A 240 4.71 -9.51 -25.19
CA HIS A 240 5.28 -9.94 -23.91
C HIS A 240 4.93 -11.40 -23.62
N PRO A 241 5.92 -12.30 -23.41
CA PRO A 241 5.69 -13.75 -23.36
C PRO A 241 4.91 -14.21 -22.12
N TYR A 242 4.78 -13.38 -21.09
CA TYR A 242 4.02 -13.70 -19.88
C TYR A 242 2.68 -12.99 -19.79
N LEU A 243 2.54 -11.81 -20.43
CA LEU A 243 1.30 -11.03 -20.36
C LEU A 243 0.41 -11.24 -21.59
N GLU A 244 1.02 -11.70 -22.70
CA GLU A 244 0.35 -11.97 -23.98
C GLU A 244 -0.66 -10.88 -24.38
N PRO A 245 -0.24 -9.59 -24.45
CA PRO A 245 -1.17 -8.50 -24.69
C PRO A 245 -1.71 -8.52 -26.13
N ALA A 246 -2.89 -7.90 -26.33
CA ALA A 246 -3.31 -7.50 -27.67
C ALA A 246 -2.42 -6.36 -28.16
N VAL A 247 -1.72 -6.58 -29.29
CA VAL A 247 -0.67 -5.67 -29.78
C VAL A 247 -1.21 -4.68 -30.82
N PHE A 248 -0.99 -3.39 -30.58
CA PHE A 248 -1.38 -2.28 -31.43
C PHE A 248 -0.16 -1.45 -31.86
N LEU A 249 0.47 -1.84 -32.97
CA LEU A 249 1.65 -1.16 -33.49
C LEU A 249 1.31 0.22 -34.09
N ASN A 250 2.22 1.18 -33.92
CA ASN A 250 2.19 2.51 -34.57
C ASN A 250 0.97 3.39 -34.24
N LEU A 251 0.30 3.18 -33.10
CA LEU A 251 -0.76 4.05 -32.59
C LEU A 251 -0.22 4.94 -31.46
N HIS A 252 0.32 6.10 -31.81
CA HIS A 252 0.91 7.00 -30.80
C HIS A 252 -0.11 7.94 -30.14
N ASP A 253 -1.15 8.35 -30.89
CA ASP A 253 -2.17 9.26 -30.39
C ASP A 253 -3.07 8.58 -29.34
N LYS A 254 -3.28 9.23 -28.19
CA LYS A 254 -4.05 8.66 -27.07
C LYS A 254 -5.50 8.34 -27.47
N TRP A 255 -6.14 9.20 -28.28
CA TRP A 255 -7.51 8.98 -28.73
C TRP A 255 -7.59 7.81 -29.71
N LEU A 256 -6.67 7.72 -30.68
CA LEU A 256 -6.63 6.59 -31.60
C LEU A 256 -6.40 5.25 -30.89
N ARG A 257 -5.54 5.22 -29.86
CA ARG A 257 -5.35 4.05 -28.99
C ARG A 257 -6.63 3.67 -28.25
N LEU A 258 -7.22 4.60 -27.49
CA LEU A 258 -8.46 4.37 -26.73
C LEU A 258 -9.57 3.84 -27.64
N ARG A 259 -9.74 4.45 -28.82
CA ARG A 259 -10.70 4.04 -29.84
C ARG A 259 -10.45 2.60 -30.31
N ALA A 260 -9.22 2.27 -30.68
CA ALA A 260 -8.85 0.94 -31.15
C ALA A 260 -9.01 -0.14 -30.07
N HIS A 261 -8.64 0.17 -28.81
CA HIS A 261 -8.79 -0.74 -27.68
C HIS A 261 -10.26 -1.08 -27.42
N LEU A 262 -11.14 -0.07 -27.33
CA LEU A 262 -12.56 -0.28 -27.10
C LEU A 262 -13.25 -1.00 -28.27
N GLU A 263 -12.87 -0.69 -29.52
CA GLU A 263 -13.35 -1.39 -30.71
C GLU A 263 -12.92 -2.86 -30.71
N TYR A 264 -11.67 -3.15 -30.32
CA TYR A 264 -11.14 -4.52 -30.20
C TYR A 264 -11.87 -5.33 -29.12
N VAL A 265 -12.03 -4.76 -27.93
CA VAL A 265 -12.76 -5.40 -26.82
C VAL A 265 -14.19 -5.71 -27.24
N TYR A 266 -14.89 -4.76 -27.87
CA TYR A 266 -16.23 -4.99 -28.39
C TYR A 266 -16.27 -6.13 -29.44
N LYS A 267 -15.27 -6.21 -30.32
CA LYS A 267 -15.28 -7.18 -31.41
C LYS A 267 -14.97 -8.61 -30.95
N TYR A 268 -14.09 -8.79 -29.97
CA TYR A 268 -13.54 -10.12 -29.64
C TYR A 268 -13.84 -10.58 -28.21
N HIS A 269 -14.21 -9.67 -27.31
CA HIS A 269 -14.37 -9.95 -25.88
C HIS A 269 -15.71 -9.46 -25.30
N PHE A 270 -16.62 -8.91 -26.11
CA PHE A 270 -17.87 -8.34 -25.62
C PHE A 270 -18.76 -9.37 -24.91
N ASP A 271 -18.82 -10.60 -25.41
CA ASP A 271 -19.64 -11.65 -24.81
C ASP A 271 -19.05 -12.22 -23.50
N GLN A 272 -17.88 -11.73 -23.05
CA GLN A 272 -17.20 -12.17 -21.83
C GLN A 272 -17.56 -11.32 -20.60
N GLY A 273 -18.31 -10.22 -20.75
CA GLY A 273 -18.60 -9.36 -19.60
C GLY A 273 -19.80 -8.43 -19.79
N ASP A 274 -20.44 -8.12 -18.67
CA ASP A 274 -21.54 -7.15 -18.60
C ASP A 274 -21.05 -5.71 -18.41
N TRP A 275 -19.86 -5.56 -17.83
CA TRP A 275 -19.22 -4.30 -17.50
C TRP A 275 -17.75 -4.34 -17.92
N PHE A 276 -17.27 -3.24 -18.51
CA PHE A 276 -15.93 -3.16 -19.10
C PHE A 276 -15.15 -2.03 -18.45
N LEU A 277 -14.06 -2.36 -17.76
CA LEU A 277 -13.16 -1.39 -17.14
C LEU A 277 -11.95 -1.13 -18.04
N TYR A 278 -11.72 0.14 -18.36
CA TYR A 278 -10.51 0.63 -19.00
C TYR A 278 -9.64 1.33 -17.94
N ALA A 279 -8.45 0.79 -17.68
CA ALA A 279 -7.53 1.31 -16.67
C ALA A 279 -6.11 1.38 -17.24
N ASN A 280 -5.33 2.35 -16.78
CA ASN A 280 -3.92 2.50 -17.16
C ASN A 280 -3.04 1.55 -16.35
N ASP A 281 -1.79 1.38 -16.80
CA ASP A 281 -0.79 0.57 -16.12
C ASP A 281 -0.21 1.20 -14.83
N ASP A 282 -0.67 2.41 -14.51
CA ASP A 282 -0.41 3.16 -13.27
C ASP A 282 -1.63 3.19 -12.33
N ASN A 283 -2.67 2.39 -12.55
CA ASN A 283 -3.86 2.37 -11.70
C ASN A 283 -3.86 1.19 -10.71
N PHE A 284 -4.40 1.42 -9.50
CA PHE A 284 -4.81 0.35 -8.58
C PHE A 284 -6.33 0.31 -8.44
N VAL A 285 -6.92 -0.86 -8.63
CA VAL A 285 -8.38 -1.04 -8.61
C VAL A 285 -8.82 -2.01 -7.52
N VAL A 286 -9.79 -1.60 -6.69
CA VAL A 286 -10.50 -2.45 -5.74
C VAL A 286 -11.75 -3.01 -6.42
N VAL A 287 -11.64 -4.18 -7.04
CA VAL A 287 -12.66 -4.73 -7.97
C VAL A 287 -13.97 -5.03 -7.24
N GLU A 288 -13.92 -5.41 -5.97
CA GLU A 288 -15.06 -5.70 -5.12
C GLU A 288 -15.86 -4.43 -4.82
N ASN A 289 -15.19 -3.30 -4.58
CA ASN A 289 -15.84 -2.00 -4.42
C ASN A 289 -16.47 -1.53 -5.74
N LEU A 290 -15.84 -1.86 -6.88
CA LEU A 290 -16.42 -1.62 -8.19
C LEU A 290 -17.70 -2.43 -8.37
N ARG A 291 -17.65 -3.75 -8.13
CA ARG A 291 -18.83 -4.62 -8.20
C ARG A 291 -19.94 -4.15 -7.27
N ASP A 292 -19.61 -3.74 -6.03
CA ASP A 292 -20.59 -3.20 -5.08
C ASP A 292 -21.33 -1.97 -5.63
N MET A 293 -20.59 -1.01 -6.20
CA MET A 293 -21.19 0.17 -6.85
C MET A 293 -22.10 -0.23 -8.01
N LEU A 294 -21.64 -1.15 -8.87
CA LEU A 294 -22.34 -1.55 -10.09
C LEU A 294 -23.63 -2.36 -9.83
N LYS A 295 -23.80 -3.00 -8.66
CA LYS A 295 -25.02 -3.76 -8.30
C LYS A 295 -26.31 -2.95 -8.41
N SER A 296 -26.20 -1.62 -8.29
CA SER A 296 -27.33 -0.69 -8.36
C SER A 296 -27.72 -0.29 -9.79
N TYR A 297 -27.01 -0.77 -10.81
CA TYR A 297 -27.19 -0.41 -12.22
C TYR A 297 -27.37 -1.66 -13.08
N SER A 298 -28.17 -1.54 -14.14
CA SER A 298 -28.24 -2.58 -15.18
C SER A 298 -27.15 -2.38 -16.24
N PRO A 299 -26.50 -3.47 -16.73
CA PRO A 299 -25.56 -3.39 -17.85
C PRO A 299 -26.23 -3.02 -19.19
N ASP A 300 -27.56 -3.03 -19.26
CA ASP A 300 -28.33 -2.58 -20.42
C ASP A 300 -28.58 -1.06 -20.42
N GLU A 301 -28.29 -0.37 -19.32
CA GLU A 301 -28.37 1.09 -19.25
C GLU A 301 -27.26 1.72 -20.10
N LEU A 302 -27.57 2.76 -20.87
CA LEU A 302 -26.55 3.53 -21.59
C LEU A 302 -25.79 4.43 -20.62
N ILE A 303 -24.91 3.84 -19.80
CA ILE A 303 -24.20 4.55 -18.71
C ILE A 303 -22.72 4.15 -18.62
N TYR A 304 -21.88 5.11 -18.21
CA TYR A 304 -20.46 4.89 -17.90
C TYR A 304 -20.03 5.74 -16.69
N PHE A 305 -19.00 5.29 -15.98
CA PHE A 305 -18.51 5.89 -14.74
C PHE A 305 -16.98 6.09 -14.76
N GLY A 306 -16.50 6.96 -13.87
CA GLY A 306 -15.08 7.31 -13.69
C GLY A 306 -14.96 8.52 -12.76
N CYS A 307 -13.83 9.22 -12.77
CA CYS A 307 -13.73 10.53 -12.11
C CYS A 307 -14.28 11.62 -13.03
N LYS A 308 -15.43 12.19 -12.64
CA LYS A 308 -16.23 13.03 -13.53
C LYS A 308 -15.72 14.47 -13.58
N LEU A 309 -15.45 14.95 -14.80
CA LEU A 309 -15.04 16.32 -15.10
C LEU A 309 -16.04 17.01 -16.03
N ARG A 310 -15.91 18.33 -16.14
CA ARG A 310 -16.68 19.21 -17.00
C ARG A 310 -15.78 20.29 -17.58
N THR A 311 -15.78 20.43 -18.90
CA THR A 311 -15.10 21.52 -19.60
C THR A 311 -15.85 22.85 -19.37
N PRO A 312 -15.21 24.01 -19.67
CA PRO A 312 -15.88 25.30 -19.60
C PRO A 312 -17.14 25.44 -20.49
N ASN A 313 -17.22 24.67 -21.59
CA ASN A 313 -18.39 24.67 -22.48
C ASN A 313 -19.51 23.70 -22.05
N GLY A 314 -19.36 23.03 -20.90
CA GLY A 314 -20.37 22.17 -20.31
C GLY A 314 -20.29 20.70 -20.72
N LEU A 315 -19.32 20.30 -21.56
CA LEU A 315 -19.10 18.90 -21.91
C LEU A 315 -18.64 18.11 -20.69
N VAL A 316 -19.32 16.99 -20.41
CA VAL A 316 -19.00 16.09 -19.31
C VAL A 316 -18.17 14.92 -19.82
N PHE A 317 -17.11 14.58 -19.09
CA PHE A 317 -16.21 13.48 -19.43
C PHE A 317 -15.63 12.82 -18.18
N MET A 318 -14.86 11.74 -18.35
CA MET A 318 -14.14 11.08 -17.24
C MET A 318 -12.65 11.36 -17.37
N TYR A 319 -11.99 11.62 -16.25
CA TYR A 319 -10.56 11.93 -16.21
C TYR A 319 -9.69 10.73 -16.60
N GLU A 320 -8.65 10.96 -17.41
CA GLU A 320 -7.81 9.89 -17.97
C GLU A 320 -7.01 9.11 -16.92
N GLY A 321 -6.64 9.74 -15.79
CA GLY A 321 -5.81 9.13 -14.74
C GLY A 321 -6.58 8.22 -13.78
N SER A 322 -7.90 8.12 -13.92
CA SER A 322 -8.77 7.37 -13.02
C SER A 322 -9.69 6.49 -13.84
N GLY A 323 -9.49 5.17 -13.80
CA GLY A 323 -10.14 4.20 -14.69
C GLY A 323 -11.60 4.48 -15.05
N ILE A 324 -12.00 4.10 -16.26
CA ILE A 324 -13.31 4.36 -16.84
C ILE A 324 -14.05 3.05 -17.00
N VAL A 325 -15.27 2.94 -16.48
CA VAL A 325 -16.10 1.73 -16.58
C VAL A 325 -17.33 1.98 -17.43
N PHE A 326 -17.59 1.07 -18.38
CA PHE A 326 -18.72 1.11 -19.29
C PHE A 326 -19.66 -0.04 -18.98
N SER A 327 -20.96 0.23 -19.01
CA SER A 327 -21.96 -0.82 -19.21
C SER A 327 -21.79 -1.45 -20.59
N GLY A 328 -22.22 -2.71 -20.73
CA GLY A 328 -22.25 -3.39 -22.03
C GLY A 328 -23.03 -2.60 -23.08
N ALA A 329 -24.18 -2.03 -22.73
CA ALA A 329 -24.95 -1.20 -23.64
C ALA A 329 -24.19 0.09 -24.05
N ALA A 330 -23.48 0.75 -23.14
CA ALA A 330 -22.67 1.92 -23.49
C ALA A 330 -21.53 1.57 -24.45
N LEU A 331 -20.77 0.51 -24.19
CA LEU A 331 -19.68 0.08 -25.07
C LEU A 331 -20.20 -0.30 -26.46
N LYS A 332 -21.30 -1.07 -26.52
CA LYS A 332 -21.96 -1.43 -27.78
C LYS A 332 -22.43 -0.20 -28.55
N ARG A 333 -23.06 0.76 -27.86
CA ARG A 333 -23.55 2.01 -28.46
C ARG A 333 -22.41 2.87 -28.99
N PHE A 334 -21.32 2.97 -28.25
CA PHE A 334 -20.11 3.67 -28.69
C PHE A 334 -19.57 3.08 -29.98
N THR A 335 -19.33 1.76 -30.02
CA THR A 335 -18.70 1.10 -31.16
C THR A 335 -19.60 1.07 -32.40
N LEU A 336 -20.90 0.76 -32.23
CA LEU A 336 -21.81 0.57 -33.37
C LEU A 336 -22.46 1.85 -33.89
N ALA A 337 -22.57 2.91 -33.07
CA ALA A 337 -23.25 4.15 -33.46
C ALA A 337 -22.34 5.38 -33.45
N ALA A 338 -21.46 5.51 -32.46
CA ALA A 338 -20.58 6.68 -32.37
C ALA A 338 -19.41 6.57 -33.35
N LEU A 339 -18.66 5.46 -33.33
CA LEU A 339 -17.44 5.29 -34.13
C LEU A 339 -17.66 5.25 -35.64
N THR A 340 -18.88 4.92 -36.08
CA THR A 340 -19.26 4.82 -37.50
C THR A 340 -19.69 6.16 -38.09
N ASN A 341 -19.73 7.24 -37.30
CA ASN A 341 -20.20 8.54 -37.74
C ASN A 341 -19.21 9.66 -37.34
N GLU A 342 -18.47 10.16 -38.32
CA GLU A 342 -17.45 11.21 -38.15
C GLU A 342 -17.98 12.52 -37.53
N SER A 343 -19.27 12.83 -37.73
CA SER A 343 -19.86 14.02 -37.10
C SER A 343 -20.08 13.84 -35.59
N ILE A 344 -20.33 12.60 -35.17
CA ILE A 344 -20.54 12.22 -33.76
C ILE A 344 -19.21 11.99 -33.08
N CYS A 345 -18.29 11.27 -33.73
CA CYS A 345 -17.04 10.81 -33.16
C CYS A 345 -15.91 10.86 -34.20
N SER A 346 -14.86 11.62 -33.92
CA SER A 346 -13.76 11.88 -34.85
C SER A 346 -12.87 10.64 -35.03
N SER A 347 -12.49 10.30 -36.26
CA SER A 347 -11.38 9.35 -36.51
C SER A 347 -10.00 9.99 -36.51
N LYS A 348 -9.89 11.32 -36.38
CA LYS A 348 -8.62 12.04 -36.27
C LYS A 348 -8.12 12.07 -34.82
N GLY A 349 -6.80 12.05 -34.66
CA GLY A 349 -6.14 12.16 -33.35
C GLY A 349 -6.51 13.42 -32.59
N LYS A 350 -6.48 13.33 -31.25
CA LYS A 350 -6.88 14.39 -30.32
C LYS A 350 -5.84 14.68 -29.24
N GLY A 351 -4.71 13.98 -29.24
CA GLY A 351 -3.67 14.15 -28.23
C GLY A 351 -4.22 14.00 -26.81
N ASN A 352 -4.04 15.02 -25.98
CA ASN A 352 -4.46 15.02 -24.58
C ASN A 352 -5.97 15.21 -24.37
N GLU A 353 -6.73 15.55 -25.40
CA GLU A 353 -8.20 15.71 -25.33
C GLU A 353 -8.92 14.36 -25.57
N ALA A 354 -8.24 13.23 -25.46
CA ALA A 354 -8.78 11.91 -25.81
C ALA A 354 -10.04 11.54 -25.00
N THR A 355 -10.06 11.82 -23.69
CA THR A 355 -11.22 11.56 -22.85
C THR A 355 -12.33 12.60 -23.01
N GLU A 356 -12.00 13.84 -23.39
CA GLU A 356 -12.99 14.84 -23.77
C GLU A 356 -13.70 14.42 -25.07
N GLU A 357 -12.95 13.95 -26.07
CA GLU A 357 -13.52 13.40 -27.30
C GLU A 357 -14.38 12.16 -27.01
N LEU A 358 -13.93 11.24 -26.14
CA LEU A 358 -14.76 10.12 -25.68
C LEU A 358 -16.09 10.62 -25.08
N GLY A 359 -16.03 11.59 -24.17
CA GLY A 359 -17.24 12.19 -23.56
C GLY A 359 -18.17 12.81 -24.59
N ARG A 360 -17.62 13.50 -25.61
CA ARG A 360 -18.38 14.08 -26.74
C ARG A 360 -19.08 12.99 -27.54
N CYS A 361 -18.36 11.93 -27.91
CA CYS A 361 -18.90 10.80 -28.67
C CYS A 361 -20.06 10.13 -27.93
N LEU A 362 -19.87 9.82 -26.64
CA LEU A 362 -20.86 9.16 -25.79
C LEU A 362 -22.12 10.01 -25.58
N THR A 363 -21.93 11.30 -25.27
CA THR A 363 -23.05 12.24 -25.09
C THR A 363 -23.91 12.32 -26.34
N ASN A 364 -23.30 12.40 -27.53
CA ASN A 364 -24.02 12.48 -28.81
C ASN A 364 -24.79 11.19 -29.18
N VAL A 365 -24.50 10.05 -28.53
CA VAL A 365 -25.27 8.80 -28.70
C VAL A 365 -26.13 8.46 -27.48
N ASN A 366 -26.37 9.45 -26.61
CA ASN A 366 -27.19 9.40 -25.40
C ASN A 366 -26.68 8.43 -24.33
N VAL A 367 -25.36 8.25 -24.24
CA VAL A 367 -24.74 7.56 -23.10
C VAL A 367 -24.52 8.56 -21.97
N ILE A 368 -25.03 8.21 -20.79
CA ILE A 368 -25.05 9.04 -19.59
C ILE A 368 -23.72 8.87 -18.85
N ALA A 369 -23.06 9.99 -18.55
CA ALA A 369 -22.00 10.01 -17.55
C ALA A 369 -22.64 9.85 -16.16
N GLY A 370 -22.46 8.70 -15.52
CA GLY A 370 -23.03 8.37 -14.21
C GLY A 370 -22.43 9.17 -13.05
N ASN A 371 -22.98 9.01 -11.84
CA ASN A 371 -22.40 9.51 -10.59
C ASN A 371 -21.74 8.33 -9.87
N SER A 372 -20.41 8.36 -9.73
CA SER A 372 -19.62 7.30 -9.10
C SER A 372 -19.33 7.56 -7.61
N ARG A 373 -19.86 8.65 -7.03
CA ARG A 373 -19.70 8.97 -5.62
C ARG A 373 -20.60 8.09 -4.75
N ASP A 374 -20.16 7.81 -3.52
CA ASP A 374 -20.96 7.06 -2.55
C ASP A 374 -22.12 7.88 -1.95
N GLU A 375 -22.87 7.25 -1.06
CA GLU A 375 -24.00 7.85 -0.34
C GLU A 375 -23.61 9.09 0.48
N TRP A 376 -22.34 9.24 0.86
CA TRP A 376 -21.79 10.40 1.56
C TRP A 376 -21.10 11.42 0.64
N GLN A 377 -21.30 11.29 -0.68
CA GLN A 377 -20.69 12.15 -1.70
C GLN A 377 -19.16 11.99 -1.79
N GLY A 378 -18.59 10.92 -1.25
CA GLY A 378 -17.19 10.56 -1.38
C GLY A 378 -16.86 9.99 -2.76
N HIS A 379 -15.75 10.43 -3.35
CA HIS A 379 -15.26 9.98 -4.64
C HIS A 379 -14.69 8.56 -4.54
N ARG A 380 -15.14 7.67 -5.44
CA ARG A 380 -14.61 6.32 -5.59
C ARG A 380 -13.53 6.21 -6.67
N PHE A 381 -13.54 7.10 -7.66
CA PHE A 381 -12.50 7.23 -8.68
C PHE A 381 -11.73 8.51 -8.39
N LEU A 382 -10.51 8.35 -7.89
CA LEU A 382 -9.67 9.45 -7.45
C LEU A 382 -8.79 9.94 -8.61
N PRO A 383 -8.65 11.26 -8.80
CA PRO A 383 -7.85 11.83 -9.87
C PRO A 383 -6.34 11.72 -9.64
N PHE A 384 -5.92 11.50 -8.39
CA PHE A 384 -4.52 11.47 -7.98
C PHE A 384 -4.31 10.35 -6.95
N GLU A 385 -3.09 10.23 -6.45
CA GLU A 385 -2.66 9.23 -5.46
C GLU A 385 -3.37 9.41 -4.11
N TYR A 386 -3.47 8.34 -3.34
CA TYR A 386 -4.10 8.37 -2.02
C TYR A 386 -3.47 9.34 -1.03
N ASP A 387 -2.14 9.55 -1.07
CA ASP A 387 -1.45 10.45 -0.14
C ASP A 387 -1.84 11.93 -0.37
N VAL A 388 -2.11 12.33 -1.62
CA VAL A 388 -2.65 13.65 -1.97
C VAL A 388 -4.01 13.90 -1.30
N HIS A 389 -4.86 12.88 -1.20
CA HIS A 389 -6.23 13.03 -0.68
C HIS A 389 -6.40 12.68 0.80
N LEU A 390 -5.52 11.85 1.38
CA LEU A 390 -5.62 11.38 2.77
C LEU A 390 -4.65 12.09 3.72
N GLY A 391 -3.44 12.43 3.24
CA GLY A 391 -2.38 13.03 4.05
C GLY A 391 -2.03 14.47 3.67
N GLY A 392 -2.43 14.89 2.46
CA GLY A 392 -2.19 16.21 1.90
C GLY A 392 -3.48 16.94 1.52
N GLN A 393 -3.34 17.84 0.56
CA GLN A 393 -4.43 18.56 -0.10
C GLN A 393 -3.99 18.87 -1.53
N LEU A 394 -4.94 19.19 -2.40
CA LEU A 394 -4.62 19.69 -3.74
C LEU A 394 -3.82 20.99 -3.63
N ASN A 395 -3.08 21.31 -4.70
CA ASN A 395 -2.18 22.45 -4.74
C ASN A 395 -2.31 23.14 -6.09
N GLU A 396 -2.94 24.32 -6.12
CA GLU A 396 -3.16 25.11 -7.34
C GLU A 396 -1.86 25.53 -8.06
N SER A 397 -0.71 25.49 -7.39
CA SER A 397 0.58 25.76 -8.01
C SER A 397 1.06 24.61 -8.91
N LEU A 398 0.45 23.42 -8.80
CA LEU A 398 0.71 22.29 -9.68
C LEU A 398 -0.31 22.30 -10.83
N GLU A 399 0.18 22.34 -12.07
CA GLU A 399 -0.68 22.49 -13.26
C GLU A 399 -1.74 21.39 -13.38
N LEU A 400 -1.41 20.14 -13.04
CA LEU A 400 -2.39 19.04 -13.05
C LEU A 400 -3.51 19.24 -12.02
N HIS A 401 -3.17 19.69 -10.81
CA HIS A 401 -4.15 19.98 -9.77
C HIS A 401 -5.02 21.18 -10.17
N LYS A 402 -4.43 22.24 -10.70
CA LYS A 402 -5.14 23.41 -11.21
C LYS A 402 -6.09 23.04 -12.35
N TYR A 403 -5.66 22.17 -13.27
CA TYR A 403 -6.52 21.64 -14.33
C TYR A 403 -7.69 20.86 -13.74
N PHE A 404 -7.44 19.92 -12.81
CA PHE A 404 -8.52 19.18 -12.15
C PHE A 404 -9.50 20.09 -11.40
N LEU A 405 -9.01 21.04 -10.61
CA LEU A 405 -9.83 21.97 -9.83
C LEU A 405 -10.75 22.81 -10.73
N SER A 406 -10.24 23.29 -11.86
CA SER A 406 -11.01 24.07 -12.84
C SER A 406 -12.01 23.24 -13.65
N HIS A 407 -11.81 21.93 -13.73
CA HIS A 407 -12.66 21.01 -14.51
C HIS A 407 -13.50 20.07 -13.64
N SER A 408 -13.37 20.09 -12.31
CA SER A 408 -14.12 19.16 -11.47
C SER A 408 -15.62 19.35 -11.65
N TYR A 409 -16.34 18.27 -11.95
CA TYR A 409 -17.80 18.32 -12.09
C TYR A 409 -18.47 18.62 -10.74
N TYR A 410 -17.88 18.10 -9.66
CA TYR A 410 -18.35 18.26 -8.29
C TYR A 410 -17.50 19.32 -7.57
N PRO A 411 -18.08 20.14 -6.67
CA PRO A 411 -17.33 21.14 -5.92
C PRO A 411 -16.20 20.50 -5.11
N VAL A 412 -15.00 21.09 -5.18
CA VAL A 412 -13.88 20.80 -4.29
C VAL A 412 -13.87 21.90 -3.22
N ILE A 413 -13.88 21.52 -1.95
CA ILE A 413 -13.99 22.45 -0.82
C ILE A 413 -12.64 22.50 -0.11
N ASP A 414 -12.12 23.71 0.09
CA ASP A 414 -10.85 23.94 0.79
C ASP A 414 -9.69 23.06 0.27
N MET A 415 -9.60 22.90 -1.06
CA MET A 415 -8.59 22.07 -1.73
C MET A 415 -8.62 20.57 -1.37
N ASN A 416 -9.69 20.12 -0.72
CA ASN A 416 -9.90 18.75 -0.30
C ASN A 416 -11.04 18.10 -1.10
N LEU A 417 -10.76 16.89 -1.60
CA LEU A 417 -11.74 16.05 -2.25
C LEU A 417 -12.24 15.01 -1.24
N PRO A 418 -13.56 14.87 -1.02
CA PRO A 418 -14.05 13.83 -0.11
C PRO A 418 -13.77 12.45 -0.73
N VAL A 419 -13.04 11.60 -0.02
CA VAL A 419 -12.69 10.24 -0.45
C VAL A 419 -13.70 9.25 0.09
N SER A 420 -14.19 8.34 -0.76
CA SER A 420 -15.07 7.26 -0.32
C SER A 420 -14.32 6.23 0.52
N LEU A 421 -14.97 5.74 1.57
CA LEU A 421 -14.50 4.55 2.31
C LEU A 421 -14.57 3.27 1.44
N ARG A 422 -15.28 3.31 0.31
CA ARG A 422 -15.34 2.25 -0.71
C ARG A 422 -14.66 2.72 -2.00
N SER A 423 -13.45 3.27 -1.87
CA SER A 423 -12.63 3.70 -3.01
C SER A 423 -12.45 2.56 -4.02
N ILE A 424 -12.55 2.89 -5.31
CA ILE A 424 -12.49 1.94 -6.43
C ILE A 424 -11.17 2.04 -7.16
N CYS A 425 -10.78 3.23 -7.62
CA CYS A 425 -9.61 3.39 -8.49
C CYS A 425 -8.84 4.64 -8.12
N SER A 426 -7.52 4.53 -8.08
CA SER A 426 -6.60 5.66 -7.88
C SER A 426 -5.34 5.46 -8.71
N HIS A 427 -4.72 6.58 -9.09
CA HIS A 427 -3.43 6.63 -9.76
C HIS A 427 -2.29 6.26 -8.79
N LEU A 428 -1.22 5.67 -9.32
CA LEU A 428 0.01 5.36 -8.62
C LEU A 428 1.16 6.11 -9.29
N ASN A 429 1.77 7.06 -8.58
CA ASN A 429 3.01 7.72 -9.04
C ASN A 429 4.19 6.75 -9.21
N ASN A 430 4.19 5.68 -8.41
CA ASN A 430 5.18 4.63 -8.48
C ASN A 430 4.46 3.28 -8.49
N ILE A 431 4.68 2.48 -9.53
CA ILE A 431 4.08 1.15 -9.65
C ILE A 431 4.42 0.26 -8.45
N ASN A 432 5.52 0.53 -7.75
CA ASN A 432 5.92 -0.21 -6.55
C ASN A 432 4.86 -0.20 -5.46
N ASN A 433 4.12 0.91 -5.33
CA ASN A 433 3.06 1.08 -4.34
C ASN A 433 1.88 0.13 -4.57
N ILE A 434 1.77 -0.50 -5.75
CA ILE A 434 0.71 -1.45 -6.07
C ILE A 434 0.69 -2.64 -5.10
N TYR A 435 1.85 -3.05 -4.58
CA TYR A 435 1.94 -4.16 -3.65
C TYR A 435 1.57 -3.78 -2.23
N ASP A 436 1.85 -2.55 -1.81
CA ASP A 436 1.34 -2.00 -0.54
C ASP A 436 -0.18 -1.94 -0.58
N MET A 437 -0.71 -1.33 -1.63
CA MET A 437 -2.15 -1.27 -1.86
C MET A 437 -2.76 -2.67 -1.90
N TYR A 438 -2.13 -3.60 -2.61
CA TYR A 438 -2.59 -4.98 -2.69
C TYR A 438 -2.53 -5.71 -1.34
N TYR A 439 -1.46 -5.51 -0.58
CA TYR A 439 -1.28 -6.11 0.73
C TYR A 439 -2.34 -5.59 1.69
N PHE A 440 -2.49 -4.28 1.82
CA PHE A 440 -3.46 -3.68 2.73
C PHE A 440 -4.92 -3.90 2.34
N THR A 441 -5.21 -4.07 1.04
CA THR A 441 -6.57 -4.34 0.56
C THR A 441 -6.93 -5.83 0.66
N TYR A 442 -6.03 -6.73 0.28
CA TYR A 442 -6.38 -8.13 0.02
C TYR A 442 -5.64 -9.16 0.87
N LYS A 443 -4.49 -8.82 1.46
CA LYS A 443 -3.64 -9.79 2.18
C LYS A 443 -3.64 -9.60 3.67
N VAL A 444 -3.45 -8.37 4.14
CA VAL A 444 -3.47 -8.08 5.56
C VAL A 444 -4.84 -8.46 6.11
N ARG A 445 -4.83 -9.10 7.27
CA ARG A 445 -6.03 -9.35 8.05
C ARG A 445 -5.81 -8.62 9.35
N VAL A 446 -6.72 -7.69 9.66
CA VAL A 446 -6.70 -6.95 10.92
C VAL A 446 -7.59 -7.70 11.91
N PHE A 447 -7.02 -8.06 13.05
CA PHE A 447 -7.75 -8.74 14.11
C PHE A 447 -8.99 -7.95 14.55
N GLY A 448 -10.12 -8.65 14.75
CA GLY A 448 -11.38 -8.06 15.23
C GLY A 448 -12.32 -7.56 14.13
N VAL A 449 -11.91 -7.60 12.85
CA VAL A 449 -12.80 -7.35 11.71
C VAL A 449 -13.47 -8.69 11.32
N PRO A 450 -14.81 -8.82 11.40
CA PRO A 450 -15.49 -10.08 11.11
C PRO A 450 -15.25 -10.51 9.65
N PHE A 451 -14.97 -11.81 9.50
CA PHE A 451 -14.68 -12.48 8.23
C PHE A 451 -15.98 -12.98 7.60
N ASP A 452 -16.20 -12.71 6.31
CA ASP A 452 -17.29 -13.34 5.56
C ASP A 452 -16.73 -14.60 4.85
N PHE A 453 -16.94 -15.76 5.47
CA PHE A 453 -16.24 -17.01 5.12
C PHE A 453 -16.67 -17.66 3.80
N GLU A 454 -17.78 -17.21 3.21
CA GLU A 454 -18.40 -17.91 2.08
C GLU A 454 -17.85 -17.52 0.70
N SER A 455 -17.15 -16.40 0.56
CA SER A 455 -16.70 -15.94 -0.77
C SER A 455 -15.35 -16.55 -1.21
N ASP A 456 -14.39 -16.75 -0.31
CA ASP A 456 -13.03 -17.19 -0.66
C ASP A 456 -12.83 -18.71 -0.62
N HIS A 457 -13.67 -19.46 0.09
CA HIS A 457 -13.59 -20.93 0.09
C HIS A 457 -13.91 -21.53 -1.28
N ASN A 458 -14.83 -20.92 -2.04
CA ASN A 458 -15.17 -21.38 -3.39
C ASN A 458 -14.04 -21.14 -4.42
N ASN A 459 -13.14 -20.18 -4.19
CA ASN A 459 -12.05 -19.86 -5.12
C ASN A 459 -10.76 -20.67 -4.87
N LEU A 460 -10.57 -21.20 -3.65
CA LEU A 460 -9.44 -22.07 -3.31
C LEU A 460 -9.71 -23.55 -3.64
N TRP A 461 -10.95 -24.02 -3.48
CA TRP A 461 -11.31 -25.41 -3.80
C TRP A 461 -11.43 -25.69 -5.31
N ASN A 462 -11.84 -24.69 -6.12
CA ASN A 462 -11.96 -24.88 -7.57
C ASN A 462 -10.61 -24.99 -8.31
N ARG A 463 -9.48 -24.66 -7.67
CA ARG A 463 -8.13 -24.83 -8.27
C ARG A 463 -7.51 -26.20 -8.03
N GLN A 464 -8.08 -27.04 -7.16
CA GLN A 464 -7.56 -28.38 -6.88
C GLN A 464 -8.22 -29.51 -7.70
N HIS A 465 -9.23 -29.21 -8.52
CA HIS A 465 -9.97 -30.21 -9.31
C HIS A 465 -9.82 -30.12 -10.84
N LEU A 466 -8.82 -29.40 -11.36
CA LEU A 466 -8.53 -29.35 -12.80
C LEU A 466 -7.29 -30.16 -13.25
N HIS A 467 -6.76 -31.01 -12.36
CA HIS A 467 -5.85 -32.10 -12.75
C HIS A 467 -6.43 -33.43 -12.26
N GLY A 468 -7.36 -33.96 -13.06
CA GLY A 468 -7.88 -35.32 -13.02
C GLY A 468 -8.25 -35.75 -14.42
#